data_AF-A0A645C037-F1
#
_entry.id   AF-A0A645C037-F1
#
_cell.length_a   1.000
_cell.length_b   1.000
_cell.length_c   1.000
_cell.angle_alpha   90.00
_cell.angle_beta   90.00
_cell.angle_gamma   90.00
#
_symmetry.space_group_name_H-M   'P 1'
#
loop_
_entity.id
_entity.type
_entity.pdbx_description
1 polymer ?
#
loop_
_entity_poly.entity_id
_entity_poly.type
_entity_poly.pdbx_seq_one_letter_code
_entity_poly.pdbx_strand_id
1 'polypeptide(L)'
;MNTYMGMLSKLLKDKEYPTISVGIGMGSAQELVVKAGRKDVGINSKVWIGDAVTKASNLSSLGNKNGVRPLVYSSCSYSNFIDELVNKNEDAKSWFTEKYDSDYGTYYHANIVISGFDRWIADGMKE
;
A
#
# COMPACT_ATOMS: atom_id res chain seq x y z
N MET A 1 2.28 -3.39 -7.53
CA MET A 1 0.93 -3.08 -7.02
C MET A 1 0.32 -1.88 -7.72
N ASN A 2 0.83 -0.66 -7.50
CA ASN A 2 0.23 0.55 -8.07
C ASN A 2 0.22 0.57 -9.62
N THR A 3 1.32 0.18 -10.26
CA THR A 3 1.37 0.08 -11.73
C THR A 3 0.45 -1.01 -12.29
N TYR A 4 0.22 -2.11 -11.55
CA TYR A 4 -0.78 -3.12 -11.92
C TYR A 4 -2.21 -2.54 -11.86
N MET A 5 -2.52 -1.74 -10.84
CA MET A 5 -3.82 -1.06 -10.77
C MET A 5 -4.02 -0.10 -11.94
N GLY A 6 -2.97 0.61 -12.35
CA GLY A 6 -2.98 1.44 -13.56
C GLY A 6 -3.31 0.63 -14.82
N MET A 7 -2.62 -0.51 -15.00
CA MET A 7 -2.87 -1.44 -16.11
C MET A 7 -4.31 -1.96 -16.12
N LEU A 8 -4.79 -2.46 -14.98
CA LEU A 8 -6.14 -3.02 -14.86
C LEU A 8 -7.20 -1.94 -15.14
N SER A 9 -7.04 -0.74 -14.59
CA SER A 9 -7.96 0.37 -14.86
C SER A 9 -7.95 0.78 -16.34
N LYS A 10 -6.79 0.73 -17.02
CA LYS A 10 -6.70 0.96 -18.46
C LYS A 10 -7.47 -0.10 -19.25
N LEU A 11 -7.27 -1.39 -18.94
CA LEU A 11 -7.99 -2.51 -19.57
C LEU A 11 -9.51 -2.45 -19.37
N LEU A 12 -9.96 -2.06 -18.17
CA LEU A 12 -11.40 -1.89 -17.89
C LEU A 12 -11.98 -0.75 -18.71
N LYS A 13 -11.30 0.40 -18.75
CA LYS A 13 -11.73 1.56 -19.54
C LYS A 13 -11.81 1.25 -21.03
N ASP A 14 -10.83 0.52 -21.57
CA ASP A 14 -10.80 0.13 -22.98
C ASP A 14 -11.95 -0.83 -23.35
N LYS A 15 -12.55 -1.50 -22.36
CA LYS A 15 -13.75 -2.34 -22.50
C LYS A 15 -15.04 -1.66 -22.02
N GLU A 16 -15.01 -0.35 -21.82
CA GLU A 16 -16.15 0.45 -21.35
C GLU A 16 -16.70 0.04 -19.97
N TYR A 17 -15.87 -0.60 -19.14
CA TYR A 17 -16.20 -0.93 -17.75
C TYR A 17 -15.78 0.19 -16.78
N PRO A 18 -16.46 0.33 -15.62
CA PRO A 18 -16.02 1.22 -14.56
C PRO A 18 -14.60 0.90 -14.08
N THR A 19 -13.77 1.92 -13.91
CA THR A 19 -12.42 1.78 -13.34
C THR A 19 -12.49 1.62 -11.83
N ILE A 20 -11.53 0.90 -11.28
CA ILE A 20 -11.43 0.68 -9.83
C ILE A 20 -10.28 1.50 -9.23
N SER A 21 -10.47 1.92 -7.99
CA SER A 21 -9.47 2.63 -7.20
C SER A 21 -9.21 1.86 -5.91
N VAL A 22 -7.94 1.74 -5.52
CA VAL A 22 -7.51 0.91 -4.39
C VAL A 22 -6.57 1.70 -3.49
N GLY A 23 -6.86 1.73 -2.19
CA GLY A 23 -5.94 2.21 -1.17
C GLY A 23 -5.18 1.06 -0.53
N ILE A 24 -3.88 1.23 -0.32
CA ILE A 24 -3.00 0.21 0.28
C ILE A 24 -2.38 0.83 1.53
N GLY A 25 -2.67 0.25 2.69
CA GLY A 25 -2.13 0.67 3.97
C GLY A 25 -1.04 -0.27 4.48
N MET A 26 0.03 0.28 5.04
CA MET A 26 1.13 -0.48 5.64
C MET A 26 1.38 -0.02 7.07
N GLY A 27 1.16 -0.91 8.04
CA GLY A 27 1.48 -0.73 9.45
C GLY A 27 2.60 -1.67 9.90
N SER A 28 3.49 -1.16 10.75
CA SER A 28 4.53 -1.94 11.42
C SER A 28 4.43 -1.71 12.92
N ALA A 29 4.40 -2.80 13.68
CA ALA A 29 4.42 -2.83 15.13
C ALA A 29 4.83 -4.23 15.60
N GLN A 30 5.11 -4.38 16.89
CA GLN A 30 5.21 -5.69 17.51
C GLN A 30 3.81 -6.30 17.65
N GLU A 31 3.63 -7.53 17.17
CA GLU A 31 2.33 -8.21 17.09
C GLU A 31 2.34 -9.52 17.86
N LEU A 32 1.18 -9.91 18.38
CA LEU A 32 0.96 -11.26 18.88
C LEU A 32 0.49 -12.14 17.73
N VAL A 33 1.24 -13.21 17.44
CA VAL A 33 0.85 -14.22 16.45
C VAL A 33 0.45 -15.50 17.17
N VAL A 34 -0.81 -15.90 17.00
CA VAL A 34 -1.35 -17.14 17.58
C VAL A 34 -1.77 -18.11 16.49
N LYS A 35 -1.62 -19.40 16.77
CA LYS A 35 -2.25 -20.44 15.95
C LYS A 35 -3.67 -20.65 16.43
N ALA A 36 -4.64 -20.33 15.58
CA ALA A 36 -6.04 -20.63 15.81
C ALA A 36 -6.35 -22.05 15.30
N GLY A 37 -7.06 -22.82 16.12
CA GLY A 37 -7.49 -24.18 15.80
C GLY A 37 -7.18 -25.16 16.92
N ARG A 38 -8.09 -26.11 17.15
CA ARG A 38 -7.86 -27.25 18.04
C ARG A 38 -7.25 -28.41 17.26
N LYS A 39 -6.62 -29.35 17.95
CA LYS A 39 -6.22 -30.62 17.32
C LYS A 39 -7.48 -31.30 16.74
N ASP A 40 -7.35 -31.89 15.56
CA ASP A 40 -8.38 -32.71 14.91
C ASP A 40 -9.62 -31.98 14.34
N VAL A 41 -9.60 -30.64 14.22
CA VAL A 41 -10.69 -29.87 13.56
C VAL A 41 -10.31 -29.31 12.18
N GLY A 42 -9.15 -29.68 11.64
CA GLY A 42 -8.67 -29.24 10.31
C GLY A 42 -8.26 -27.76 10.19
N ILE A 43 -8.52 -26.94 11.21
CA ILE A 43 -8.16 -25.52 11.22
C ILE A 43 -6.72 -25.36 11.73
N ASN A 44 -5.86 -24.72 10.92
CA ASN A 44 -4.45 -24.44 11.22
C ASN A 44 -4.08 -23.03 10.75
N SER A 45 -4.82 -22.02 11.21
CA SER A 45 -4.66 -20.63 10.77
C SER A 45 -3.75 -19.86 11.71
N LYS A 46 -2.81 -19.08 11.16
CA LYS A 46 -2.09 -18.06 11.93
C LYS A 46 -2.97 -16.81 12.01
N VAL A 47 -3.10 -16.24 13.19
CA VAL A 47 -3.86 -15.01 13.45
C VAL A 47 -2.91 -13.99 14.05
N TRP A 48 -2.92 -12.79 13.51
CA TRP A 48 -2.15 -11.65 13.98
C TRP A 48 -3.07 -10.71 14.76
N ILE A 49 -2.65 -10.32 15.96
CA ILE A 49 -3.41 -9.45 16.86
C ILE A 49 -2.48 -8.34 17.34
N GLY A 50 -2.90 -7.09 17.10
CA GLY A 50 -2.17 -5.91 17.53
C GLY A 50 -2.36 -4.71 16.60
N ASP A 51 -1.47 -3.74 16.79
CA ASP A 51 -1.54 -2.41 16.24
C ASP A 51 -1.25 -2.35 14.73
N ALA A 52 -0.34 -3.17 14.22
CA ALA A 52 0.07 -3.19 12.83
C ALA A 52 -1.12 -3.50 11.91
N VAL A 53 -1.93 -4.50 12.27
CA VAL A 53 -3.13 -4.90 11.50
C VAL A 53 -4.16 -3.77 11.51
N THR A 54 -4.42 -3.19 12.68
CA THR A 54 -5.37 -2.08 12.85
C THR A 54 -4.92 -0.85 12.06
N LYS A 55 -3.65 -0.44 12.18
CA LYS A 55 -3.07 0.68 11.45
C LYS A 55 -3.10 0.45 9.95
N ALA A 56 -2.68 -0.72 9.47
CA ALA A 56 -2.71 -1.05 8.04
C ALA A 56 -4.14 -0.94 7.46
N SER A 57 -5.14 -1.50 8.17
CA SER A 57 -6.55 -1.41 7.77
C SER A 57 -7.03 0.04 7.69
N ASN A 58 -6.80 0.82 8.75
CA ASN A 58 -7.21 2.21 8.81
C ASN A 58 -6.55 3.06 7.71
N LEU A 59 -5.23 2.92 7.53
CA LEU A 59 -4.49 3.67 6.50
C LEU A 59 -4.91 3.27 5.08
N SER A 60 -5.26 2.00 4.83
CA SER A 60 -5.76 1.56 3.53
C SER A 60 -7.07 2.28 3.14
N SER A 61 -7.88 2.63 4.15
CA SER A 61 -9.13 3.36 3.94
C SER A 61 -8.94 4.82 3.53
N LEU A 62 -7.74 5.39 3.77
CA LEU A 62 -7.37 6.74 3.38
C LEU A 62 -6.87 6.85 1.94
N GLY A 63 -6.22 5.79 1.42
CA GLY A 63 -5.62 5.81 0.10
C GLY A 63 -6.63 6.13 -1.01
N ASN A 64 -6.21 6.97 -1.97
CA ASN A 64 -7.04 7.47 -3.07
C ASN A 64 -8.24 8.34 -2.64
N LYS A 65 -8.24 8.91 -1.43
CA LYS A 65 -9.28 9.82 -0.94
C LYS A 65 -8.68 11.11 -0.41
N ASN A 66 -9.42 12.22 -0.51
CA ASN A 66 -9.08 13.49 0.16
C ASN A 66 -7.62 13.96 -0.06
N GLY A 67 -7.11 13.82 -1.30
CA GLY A 67 -5.75 14.18 -1.68
C GLY A 67 -4.64 13.22 -1.21
N VAL A 68 -5.00 12.11 -0.56
CA VAL A 68 -4.07 11.06 -0.13
C VAL A 68 -3.80 10.10 -1.28
N ARG A 69 -2.52 9.86 -1.56
CA ARG A 69 -2.05 8.98 -2.64
C ARG A 69 -2.35 7.50 -2.31
N PRO A 70 -2.32 6.57 -3.30
CA PRO A 70 -2.78 5.19 -3.11
C PRO A 70 -2.04 4.41 -2.03
N LEU A 71 -0.74 4.63 -1.87
CA LEU A 71 0.10 3.92 -0.91
C LEU A 71 0.22 4.77 0.36
N VAL A 72 -0.17 4.23 1.51
CA VAL A 72 -0.20 4.93 2.79
C VAL A 72 0.54 4.11 3.84
N TYR A 73 1.50 4.74 4.52
CA TYR A 73 2.44 4.09 5.43
C TYR A 73 2.37 4.75 6.80
N SER A 74 2.30 3.93 7.85
CA SER A 74 2.48 4.44 9.21
C SER A 74 3.88 5.04 9.36
N SER A 75 4.05 5.99 10.29
CA SER A 75 5.36 6.58 10.58
C SER A 75 6.44 5.51 10.86
N CYS A 76 6.13 4.49 11.68
CA CYS A 76 7.04 3.38 11.95
C CYS A 76 7.38 2.56 10.68
N SER A 77 6.39 2.29 9.83
CA SER A 77 6.65 1.59 8.56
C SER A 77 7.63 2.35 7.69
N TYR A 78 7.40 3.66 7.52
CA TYR A 78 8.22 4.53 6.69
C TYR A 78 9.66 4.62 7.23
N SER A 79 9.84 4.86 8.52
CA SER A 79 11.16 4.95 9.15
C SER A 79 11.97 3.66 8.99
N ASN A 80 11.31 2.50 8.96
CA ASN A 80 11.99 1.20 8.87
C ASN A 80 12.59 0.90 7.49
N PHE A 81 12.13 1.54 6.41
CA PHE A 81 12.62 1.23 5.05
C PHE A 81 13.22 2.43 4.31
N ILE A 82 12.94 3.68 4.73
CA ILE A 82 13.25 4.85 3.90
C ILE A 82 14.75 5.00 3.64
N ASP A 83 15.59 4.75 4.64
CA ASP A 83 17.05 4.91 4.47
C ASP A 83 17.61 3.89 3.47
N GLU A 84 17.14 2.65 3.52
CA GLU A 84 17.48 1.61 2.52
C GLU A 84 16.99 1.97 1.11
N LEU A 85 15.86 2.66 1.01
CA LEU A 85 15.34 3.12 -0.27
C LEU A 85 16.16 4.29 -0.82
N VAL A 86 16.60 5.21 0.05
CA VAL A 86 17.48 6.33 -0.30
C VAL A 86 18.84 5.85 -0.77
N ASN A 87 19.41 4.81 -0.16
CA ASN A 87 20.66 4.20 -0.59
C ASN A 87 20.60 3.67 -2.04
N LYS A 88 19.41 3.30 -2.52
CA LYS A 88 19.18 2.84 -3.90
C LYS A 88 18.83 3.97 -4.85
N ASN A 89 18.23 5.05 -4.34
CA ASN A 89 17.87 6.22 -5.10
C ASN A 89 17.82 7.44 -4.17
N GLU A 90 18.75 8.38 -4.33
CA GLU A 90 18.89 9.55 -3.46
C GLU A 90 17.62 10.41 -3.37
N ASP A 91 16.80 10.42 -4.43
CA ASP A 91 15.54 11.17 -4.49
C ASP A 91 14.39 10.44 -3.79
N ALA A 92 14.57 9.24 -3.25
CA ALA A 92 13.48 8.41 -2.74
C ALA A 92 12.61 9.12 -1.68
N LYS A 93 13.20 9.96 -0.83
CA LYS A 93 12.45 10.76 0.17
C LYS A 93 11.42 11.69 -0.48
N SER A 94 11.72 12.24 -1.66
CA SER A 94 10.82 13.15 -2.38
C SER A 94 9.55 12.46 -2.90
N TRP A 95 9.54 11.13 -2.99
CA TRP A 95 8.38 10.38 -3.49
C TRP A 95 7.22 10.32 -2.48
N PHE A 96 7.52 10.60 -1.21
CA PHE A 96 6.57 10.54 -0.11
C PHE A 96 6.14 11.94 0.31
N THR A 97 4.89 12.04 0.74
CA THR A 97 4.33 13.25 1.35
C THR A 97 3.91 12.90 2.77
N GLU A 98 4.41 13.66 3.74
CA GLU A 98 4.00 13.55 5.13
C GLU A 98 2.65 14.24 5.35
N LYS A 99 1.80 13.65 6.17
CA LYS A 99 0.55 14.24 6.61
C LYS A 99 0.25 13.82 8.05
N TYR A 100 -0.34 14.73 8.81
CA TYR A 100 -0.84 14.48 10.15
C TYR A 100 -2.37 14.44 10.14
N ASP A 101 -2.93 13.53 10.93
CA ASP A 101 -4.37 13.41 11.17
C ASP A 101 -4.60 13.12 12.67
N SER A 102 -5.68 13.64 13.24
CA SER A 102 -5.97 13.47 14.67
C SER A 102 -6.23 12.02 15.07
N ASP A 103 -6.80 11.22 14.16
CA ASP A 103 -7.26 9.87 14.44
C ASP A 103 -6.19 8.83 14.11
N TYR A 104 -5.33 9.14 13.13
CA TYR A 104 -4.32 8.22 12.60
C TYR A 104 -2.87 8.62 12.93
N GLY A 105 -2.65 9.82 13.47
CA GLY A 105 -1.32 10.38 13.71
C GLY A 105 -0.58 10.75 12.42
N THR A 106 0.74 10.81 12.48
CA THR A 106 1.59 11.05 11.31
C THR A 106 1.67 9.82 10.41
N TYR A 107 1.40 10.01 9.13
CA TYR A 107 1.57 9.00 8.09
C TYR A 107 2.22 9.60 6.84
N TYR A 108 2.75 8.72 6.00
CA TYR A 108 3.37 9.06 4.73
C TYR A 108 2.57 8.46 3.60
N HIS A 109 2.39 9.18 2.51
CA HIS A 109 1.69 8.65 1.34
C HIS A 109 2.44 8.90 0.03
N ALA A 110 2.33 7.96 -0.90
CA ALA A 110 3.08 7.98 -2.16
C ALA A 110 2.31 7.34 -3.33
N ASN A 111 2.72 7.66 -4.55
CA ASN A 111 2.20 7.11 -5.80
C ASN A 111 3.34 6.49 -6.61
N ILE A 112 4.08 5.56 -5.99
CA ILE A 112 5.29 4.97 -6.58
C ILE A 112 4.87 4.02 -7.71
N VAL A 113 5.51 4.16 -8.87
CA VAL A 113 5.29 3.33 -10.06
C VAL A 113 6.62 2.89 -10.65
N ILE A 114 6.62 1.78 -11.38
CA ILE A 114 7.76 1.36 -12.20
C ILE A 114 7.67 2.13 -13.52
N SER A 115 8.49 3.17 -13.69
CA SER A 115 8.34 4.13 -14.80
C SER A 115 8.41 3.50 -16.21
N GLY A 116 9.18 2.43 -16.39
CA GLY A 116 9.21 1.70 -17.67
C GLY A 116 7.90 0.99 -17.96
N PHE A 117 7.33 0.35 -16.94
CA PHE A 117 6.07 -0.37 -17.05
C PHE A 117 4.86 0.58 -17.16
N ASP A 118 4.92 1.72 -16.48
CA ASP A 118 3.92 2.78 -16.58
C ASP A 118 3.84 3.38 -18.00
N ARG A 119 5.01 3.62 -18.62
CA ARG A 119 5.10 4.02 -20.03
C ARG A 119 4.54 2.96 -20.97
N TRP A 120 4.91 1.69 -20.77
CA TRP A 120 4.38 0.59 -21.57
C TRP A 120 2.85 0.49 -21.50
N ILE A 121 2.24 0.72 -20.32
CA ILE A 121 0.79 0.80 -20.17
C ILE A 121 0.21 1.98 -20.95
N ALA A 122 0.83 3.16 -20.86
CA ALA A 122 0.39 4.36 -21.57
C ALA A 122 0.45 4.19 -23.09
N ASP A 123 1.45 3.46 -23.60
CA ASP A 123 1.65 3.16 -25.02
C ASP A 123 0.70 2.05 -25.55
N GLY A 124 -0.19 1.55 -24.69
CA GLY A 124 -1.23 0.58 -25.05
C GLY A 124 -0.76 -0.87 -24.92
N MET A 125 0.26 -1.15 -24.11
CA MET A 125 0.74 -2.49 -23.80
C MET A 125 1.16 -3.30 -25.04
N LYS A 126 1.76 -2.62 -26.01
CA LYS A 126 2.26 -3.22 -27.25
C LYS A 126 3.55 -4.00 -26.98
N GLU A 127 3.78 -5.06 -27.76
CA GLU A 127 5.05 -5.82 -27.72
C GLU A 127 6.23 -5.01 -28.28
#